data_AF-A0AAD4RUW7-F1
#
_entry.id   AF-A0AAD4RUW7-F1
#
_cell.length_a   1.000
_cell.length_b   1.000
_cell.length_c   1.000
_cell.angle_alpha   90.00
_cell.angle_beta   90.00
_cell.angle_gamma   90.00
#
_symmetry.space_group_name_H-M   'P 1'
#
loop_
_entity.id
_entity.type
_entity.pdbx_description
1 polymer ?
#
loop_
_entity_poly.entity_id
_entity_poly.type
_entity_poly.pdbx_seq_one_letter_code
_entity_poly.pdbx_strand_id
1 'polypeptide(L)'
;MTRGILEVLLIAGCDLKKAHFFGKRNPYVIIKYGYHTRTSKIAQGKGPHSRRKRVWDETFTFDVDYPDAKLKKDHELKISFTVMERSHSCCFIKDTFIGEATVYIKDLLSLGAEVGKAAIRPTEYRVVLRNKVYHGEIRVAVSFRKVEDEKDQDVEDGKKVQSLINE
;
A
#
# COMPACT_ATOMS: atom_id res chain seq x y z
N MET A 1 0.20 20.85 -7.07
CA MET A 1 -0.08 19.41 -6.91
C MET A 1 0.83 18.93 -5.81
N THR A 2 0.32 18.20 -4.82
CA THR A 2 1.16 17.78 -3.69
C THR A 2 1.69 16.39 -3.98
N ARG A 3 3.00 16.24 -4.13
CA ARG A 3 3.64 14.94 -4.26
C ARG A 3 3.90 14.34 -2.89
N GLY A 4 3.79 13.03 -2.78
CA GLY A 4 4.08 12.34 -1.54
C GLY A 4 4.29 10.85 -1.74
N ILE A 5 4.75 10.21 -0.67
CA ILE A 5 4.98 8.77 -0.62
C ILE A 5 3.98 8.18 0.36
N LEU A 6 3.20 7.22 -0.13
CA LEU A 6 2.30 6.39 0.65
C LEU A 6 3.00 5.08 1.00
N GLU A 7 3.16 4.85 2.29
CA GLU A 7 3.79 3.67 2.83
C GLU A 7 2.73 2.77 3.49
N VAL A 8 2.72 1.50 3.12
CA VAL A 8 1.76 0.50 3.57
C VAL A 8 2.54 -0.62 4.25
N LEU A 9 2.37 -0.76 5.56
CA LEU A 9 2.95 -1.84 6.33
C LEU A 9 1.91 -2.95 6.51
N LEU A 10 2.13 -4.08 5.83
CA LEU A 10 1.35 -5.30 5.99
C LEU A 10 1.97 -6.14 7.11
N ILE A 11 1.32 -6.17 8.27
CA ILE A 11 1.89 -6.77 9.48
C ILE A 11 1.55 -8.24 9.56
N ALA A 12 0.26 -8.53 9.70
CA ALA A 12 -0.22 -9.87 10.02
C ALA A 12 -1.64 -10.12 9.53
N GLY A 13 -2.09 -11.36 9.59
CA GLY A 13 -3.48 -11.74 9.39
C GLY A 13 -3.89 -12.80 10.41
N CYS A 14 -5.15 -12.72 10.84
CA CYS A 14 -5.73 -13.57 11.87
C CYS A 14 -7.02 -14.21 11.35
N ASP A 15 -7.26 -15.45 11.74
CA ASP A 15 -8.50 -16.20 11.49
C ASP A 15 -8.97 -16.20 10.02
N LEU A 16 -8.00 -16.20 9.09
CA LEU A 16 -8.27 -16.35 7.67
C LEU A 16 -8.98 -17.69 7.41
N LYS A 17 -10.27 -17.61 7.09
CA LYS A 17 -11.14 -18.79 6.89
C LYS A 17 -10.65 -19.59 5.69
N LYS A 18 -10.68 -20.92 5.84
CA LYS A 18 -10.16 -21.86 4.84
C LYS A 18 -10.99 -21.80 3.57
N ALA A 19 -10.33 -21.84 2.41
CA ALA A 19 -11.01 -22.17 1.16
C ALA A 19 -11.17 -23.70 0.99
N HIS A 20 -10.13 -24.52 1.23
CA HIS A 20 -10.24 -26.00 1.19
C HIS A 20 -9.30 -26.71 2.19
N PHE A 21 -9.66 -27.92 2.60
CA PHE A 21 -9.02 -28.73 3.65
C PHE A 21 -7.76 -29.48 3.14
N PHE A 22 -6.76 -29.62 4.02
CA PHE A 22 -5.46 -30.32 3.92
C PHE A 22 -4.30 -29.60 3.20
N GLY A 23 -3.26 -29.26 3.97
CA GLY A 23 -2.01 -28.66 3.47
C GLY A 23 -1.39 -27.59 4.38
N LYS A 24 -0.10 -27.29 4.17
CA LYS A 24 0.51 -26.04 4.68
C LYS A 24 -0.24 -24.87 4.04
N ARG A 25 -0.45 -23.78 4.78
CA ARG A 25 -0.98 -22.55 4.18
C ARG A 25 0.14 -21.63 3.77
N ASN A 26 0.05 -21.10 2.57
CA ASN A 26 0.91 -20.13 1.95
C ASN A 26 0.09 -18.91 1.47
N PRO A 27 -0.55 -18.16 2.38
CA PRO A 27 -1.29 -16.98 1.98
C PRO A 27 -0.33 -15.86 1.59
N TYR A 28 -0.69 -15.10 0.57
CA TYR A 28 -0.04 -13.87 0.16
C TYR A 28 -1.11 -12.80 -0.13
N VAL A 29 -0.70 -11.54 -0.18
CA VAL A 29 -1.61 -10.41 -0.36
C VAL A 29 -1.20 -9.62 -1.57
N ILE A 30 -2.17 -9.35 -2.44
CA ILE A 30 -2.04 -8.43 -3.56
C ILE A 30 -2.59 -7.08 -3.08
N ILE A 31 -1.71 -6.08 -3.05
CA ILE A 31 -2.01 -4.72 -2.61
C ILE A 31 -2.15 -3.85 -3.85
N LYS A 32 -3.30 -3.23 -4.03
CA LYS A 32 -3.56 -2.34 -5.15
C LYS A 32 -3.94 -0.95 -4.64
N TYR A 33 -3.26 0.04 -5.21
CA TYR A 33 -3.49 1.46 -5.00
C TYR A 33 -3.45 2.15 -6.37
N GLY A 34 -4.53 2.83 -6.73
CA GLY A 34 -4.63 3.41 -8.05
C GLY A 34 -4.54 2.36 -9.16
N TYR A 35 -3.59 2.56 -10.08
CA TYR A 35 -3.21 1.62 -11.13
C TYR A 35 -2.03 0.71 -10.75
N HIS A 36 -1.39 0.96 -9.61
CA HIS A 36 -0.23 0.21 -9.15
C HIS A 36 -0.65 -1.00 -8.33
N THR A 37 0.03 -2.12 -8.55
CA THR A 37 -0.19 -3.36 -7.81
C THR A 37 1.15 -3.87 -7.29
N ARG A 38 1.19 -4.30 -6.03
CA ARG A 38 2.33 -4.94 -5.37
C ARG A 38 1.86 -6.26 -4.76
N THR A 39 2.74 -7.26 -4.76
CA THR A 39 2.43 -8.59 -4.22
C THR A 39 3.36 -8.87 -3.07
N SER A 40 2.82 -9.29 -1.94
CA SER A 40 3.62 -9.66 -0.77
C SER A 40 4.34 -10.99 -0.96
N LYS A 41 5.33 -11.23 -0.10
CA LYS A 41 5.85 -12.58 0.11
C LYS A 41 4.78 -13.50 0.71
N ILE A 42 5.06 -14.80 0.69
CA ILE A 42 4.23 -15.79 1.37
C ILE A 42 4.34 -15.60 2.89
N ALA A 43 3.20 -15.55 3.58
CA ALA A 43 3.16 -15.33 5.01
C ALA A 43 3.79 -16.50 5.78
N GLN A 44 4.60 -16.16 6.78
CA GLN A 44 5.16 -17.13 7.70
C GLN A 44 4.21 -17.37 8.87
N GLY A 45 4.28 -18.56 9.45
CA GLY A 45 3.53 -18.88 10.66
C GLY A 45 4.43 -19.56 11.70
N LYS A 46 4.48 -19.03 12.92
CA LYS A 46 5.37 -19.51 14.00
C LYS A 46 4.59 -20.28 15.07
N GLY A 47 5.03 -21.51 15.40
CA GLY A 47 4.56 -22.31 16.53
C GLY A 47 3.23 -23.07 16.35
N PRO A 48 2.78 -23.88 17.32
CA PRO A 48 1.55 -24.68 17.22
C PRO A 48 0.25 -23.83 17.14
N HIS A 49 0.28 -22.56 17.57
CA HIS A 49 -0.79 -21.57 17.40
C HIS A 49 -0.78 -20.87 16.00
N SER A 50 0.19 -21.20 15.14
CA SER A 50 0.37 -20.73 13.75
C SER A 50 -0.78 -21.08 12.79
N ARG A 51 -1.74 -21.91 13.21
CA ARG A 51 -2.90 -22.23 12.36
C ARG A 51 -3.84 -21.04 12.15
N ARG A 52 -3.78 -20.02 12.99
CA ARG A 52 -4.68 -18.86 12.94
C ARG A 52 -3.98 -17.55 12.59
N LYS A 53 -2.71 -17.37 12.98
CA LYS A 53 -1.96 -16.15 12.74
C LYS A 53 -0.92 -16.32 11.64
N ARG A 54 -0.87 -15.35 10.73
CA ARG A 54 0.05 -15.25 9.60
C ARG A 54 0.80 -13.92 9.70
N VAL A 55 2.09 -13.94 9.47
CA VAL A 55 2.93 -12.74 9.57
C VAL A 55 3.59 -12.48 8.23
N TRP A 56 3.40 -11.27 7.72
CA TRP A 56 4.10 -10.77 6.54
C TRP A 56 5.24 -9.87 6.99
N ASP A 57 4.94 -8.86 7.80
CA ASP A 57 5.90 -7.85 8.25
C ASP A 57 6.69 -7.30 7.04
N GLU A 58 5.95 -6.70 6.12
CA GLU A 58 6.46 -6.23 4.83
C GLU A 58 5.89 -4.85 4.51
N THR A 59 6.76 -3.95 4.07
CA THR A 59 6.44 -2.56 3.76
C THR A 59 6.44 -2.34 2.26
N PHE A 60 5.44 -1.62 1.77
CA PHE A 60 5.27 -1.25 0.37
C PHE A 60 5.16 0.26 0.23
N THR A 61 5.80 0.82 -0.77
CA THR A 61 5.73 2.25 -1.09
C THR A 61 5.04 2.47 -2.42
N PHE A 62 4.25 3.54 -2.47
CA PHE A 62 3.57 4.03 -3.66
C PHE A 62 3.78 5.54 -3.76
N ASP A 63 4.12 6.00 -4.96
CA ASP A 63 4.14 7.42 -5.26
C ASP A 63 2.70 7.92 -5.38
N VAL A 64 2.43 9.06 -4.75
CA VAL A 64 1.13 9.69 -4.74
C VAL A 64 1.26 11.11 -5.24
N ASP A 65 0.70 11.34 -6.42
CA ASP A 65 0.32 12.68 -6.83
C ASP A 65 -1.05 12.97 -6.23
N TYR A 66 -1.10 13.92 -5.30
CA TYR A 66 -2.33 14.43 -4.72
C TYR A 66 -2.77 15.68 -5.50
N PRO A 67 -3.64 15.55 -6.53
CA PRO A 67 -4.23 16.69 -7.19
C PRO A 67 -5.23 17.39 -6.28
N ASP A 68 -5.59 18.60 -6.66
CA ASP A 68 -6.63 19.38 -6.00
C ASP A 68 -7.92 18.55 -5.86
N ALA A 69 -8.58 18.63 -4.71
CA ALA A 69 -9.52 17.60 -4.21
C ALA A 69 -10.74 17.32 -5.10
N LYS A 70 -10.97 18.14 -6.14
CA LYS A 70 -12.13 18.09 -7.03
C LYS A 70 -12.04 17.05 -8.17
N LEU A 71 -10.87 16.44 -8.44
CA LEU A 71 -10.66 15.57 -9.61
C LEU A 71 -10.30 14.12 -9.30
N LYS A 72 -10.39 13.68 -8.04
CA LYS A 72 -9.93 12.32 -7.69
C LYS A 72 -10.86 11.22 -8.15
N LYS A 73 -10.27 10.14 -8.65
CA LYS A 73 -11.01 8.91 -8.93
C LYS A 73 -11.13 8.07 -7.65
N ASP A 74 -12.24 7.34 -7.50
CA ASP A 74 -12.52 6.54 -6.29
C ASP A 74 -11.42 5.53 -5.93
N HIS A 75 -10.70 5.01 -6.93
CA HIS A 75 -9.61 4.05 -6.74
C HIS A 75 -8.28 4.65 -6.25
N GLU A 76 -8.13 5.99 -6.30
CA GLU A 76 -6.98 6.71 -5.74
C GLU A 76 -7.22 7.12 -4.27
N LEU A 77 -8.43 6.87 -3.76
CA LEU A 77 -8.84 7.21 -2.39
C LEU A 77 -8.91 6.00 -1.46
N LYS A 78 -8.52 4.82 -1.98
CA LYS A 78 -8.56 3.57 -1.24
C LYS A 78 -7.42 2.65 -1.64
N ILE A 79 -7.05 1.77 -0.71
CA ILE A 79 -6.12 0.67 -0.93
C ILE A 79 -6.93 -0.62 -0.80
N SER A 80 -6.87 -1.47 -1.83
CA SER A 80 -7.49 -2.79 -1.79
C SER A 80 -6.44 -3.86 -1.55
N PHE A 81 -6.73 -4.74 -0.58
CA PHE A 81 -5.91 -5.88 -0.22
C PHE A 81 -6.66 -7.15 -0.59
N THR A 82 -6.15 -7.89 -1.56
CA THR A 82 -6.72 -9.17 -1.98
C THR A 82 -5.88 -10.29 -1.38
N VAL A 83 -6.45 -11.05 -0.46
CA VAL A 83 -5.79 -12.19 0.19
C VAL A 83 -5.99 -13.42 -0.68
N MET A 84 -4.89 -14.02 -1.10
CA MET A 84 -4.83 -15.19 -1.95
C MET A 84 -4.07 -16.32 -1.26
N GLU A 85 -4.43 -17.55 -1.54
CA GLU A 85 -3.74 -18.76 -1.09
C GLU A 85 -3.01 -19.38 -2.28
N ARG A 86 -1.68 -19.53 -2.17
CA ARG A 86 -0.90 -20.18 -3.23
C ARG A 86 -1.17 -21.69 -3.23
N SER A 87 -1.57 -22.22 -4.38
CA SER A 87 -1.79 -23.66 -4.50
C SER A 87 -0.47 -24.43 -4.47
N HIS A 88 -0.42 -25.49 -3.66
CA HIS A 88 0.80 -26.26 -3.40
C HIS A 88 1.12 -27.33 -4.46
N SER A 89 0.16 -27.73 -5.30
CA SER A 89 0.24 -29.05 -5.96
C SER A 89 0.47 -29.07 -7.46
N CYS A 90 0.46 -27.96 -8.21
CA CYS A 90 0.82 -27.95 -9.64
C CYS A 90 0.79 -26.51 -10.21
N CYS A 91 1.69 -26.18 -11.15
CA CYS A 91 1.69 -24.91 -11.90
C CYS A 91 0.40 -24.64 -12.71
N PHE A 92 -0.48 -25.65 -12.81
CA PHE A 92 -1.77 -25.61 -13.50
C PHE A 92 -2.96 -25.31 -12.58
N ILE A 93 -2.76 -25.31 -11.26
CA ILE A 93 -3.83 -25.03 -10.29
C ILE A 93 -3.79 -23.55 -9.93
N LYS A 94 -4.90 -22.86 -10.19
CA LYS A 94 -5.05 -21.44 -9.88
C LYS A 94 -5.01 -21.22 -8.37
N ASP A 95 -4.38 -20.10 -7.99
CA ASP A 95 -4.40 -19.63 -6.61
C ASP A 95 -5.84 -19.35 -6.17
N THR A 96 -6.11 -19.61 -4.89
CA THR A 96 -7.47 -19.54 -4.36
C THR A 96 -7.70 -18.20 -3.66
N PHE A 97 -8.80 -17.53 -3.98
CA PHE A 97 -9.21 -16.30 -3.33
C PHE A 97 -9.73 -16.58 -1.91
N ILE A 98 -9.15 -15.93 -0.90
CA ILE A 98 -9.59 -16.03 0.50
C ILE A 98 -10.58 -14.91 0.83
N GLY A 99 -10.32 -13.71 0.33
CA GLY A 99 -11.14 -12.53 0.57
C GLY A 99 -10.42 -11.22 0.23
N GLU A 100 -11.12 -10.12 0.39
CA GLU A 100 -10.62 -8.77 0.17
C GLU A 100 -10.84 -7.90 1.41
N ALA A 101 -9.96 -6.93 1.63
CA ALA A 101 -10.13 -5.85 2.58
C ALA A 101 -9.86 -4.51 1.89
N THR A 102 -10.52 -3.45 2.33
CA THR A 102 -10.35 -2.10 1.77
C THR A 102 -10.05 -1.12 2.88
N VAL A 103 -9.01 -0.31 2.67
CA VAL A 103 -8.65 0.80 3.55
C VAL A 103 -8.91 2.10 2.80
N TYR A 104 -9.80 2.94 3.33
CA TYR A 104 -10.04 4.27 2.79
C TYR A 104 -9.00 5.23 3.35
N ILE A 105 -8.34 5.97 2.46
CA ILE A 105 -7.21 6.84 2.80
C ILE A 105 -7.47 8.31 2.42
N LYS A 106 -8.72 8.66 2.08
CA LYS A 106 -9.10 10.03 1.74
C LYS A 106 -8.67 11.04 2.81
N ASP A 107 -9.01 10.77 4.06
CA ASP A 107 -8.73 11.68 5.17
C ASP A 107 -7.23 11.70 5.49
N LEU A 108 -6.58 10.53 5.42
CA LEU A 108 -5.13 10.39 5.57
C LEU A 108 -4.38 11.28 4.56
N LEU A 109 -4.75 11.20 3.28
CA LEU A 109 -4.11 11.96 2.23
C LEU A 109 -4.42 13.46 2.33
N SER A 110 -5.66 13.82 2.70
CA SER A 110 -6.07 15.23 2.86
C SER A 110 -5.30 15.90 3.99
N LEU A 111 -5.27 15.27 5.17
CA LEU A 111 -4.51 15.75 6.32
C LEU A 111 -3.01 15.77 6.03
N GLY A 112 -2.50 14.72 5.38
CA GLY A 112 -1.10 14.61 5.00
C GLY A 112 -0.66 15.67 4.00
N ALA A 113 -1.53 16.09 3.08
CA ALA A 113 -1.23 17.15 2.13
C ALA A 113 -1.16 18.55 2.80
N GLU A 114 -1.96 18.77 3.85
CA GLU A 114 -2.02 20.00 4.63
C GLU A 114 -0.86 20.10 5.64
N VAL A 115 -0.67 19.07 6.46
CA VAL A 115 0.30 19.05 7.58
C VAL A 115 1.68 18.54 7.15
N GLY A 116 1.78 17.93 5.97
CA GLY A 116 3.00 17.33 5.42
C GLY A 116 3.20 15.85 5.78
N LYS A 117 2.52 15.34 6.82
CA LYS A 117 2.51 13.91 7.16
C LYS A 117 1.23 13.51 7.87
N ALA A 118 0.82 12.26 7.69
CA ALA A 118 -0.29 11.67 8.44
C ALA A 118 -0.12 10.14 8.48
N ALA A 119 -0.74 9.47 9.46
CA ALA A 119 -0.69 8.02 9.57
C ALA A 119 -1.95 7.40 10.17
N ILE A 120 -2.35 6.26 9.63
CA ILE A 120 -3.25 5.28 10.23
C ILE A 120 -2.38 4.29 11.00
N ARG A 121 -2.61 4.20 12.31
CA ARG A 121 -1.91 3.26 13.19
C ARG A 121 -2.22 1.81 12.79
N PRO A 122 -1.38 0.83 13.19
CA PRO A 122 -1.65 -0.60 12.99
C PRO A 122 -3.06 -1.03 13.41
N THR A 123 -3.94 -1.22 12.44
CA THR A 123 -5.39 -1.47 12.64
C THR A 123 -5.79 -2.76 11.94
N GLU A 124 -6.76 -3.47 12.51
CA GLU A 124 -7.32 -4.70 11.96
C GLU A 124 -8.47 -4.36 11.01
N TYR A 125 -8.42 -4.93 9.81
CA TYR A 125 -9.41 -4.78 8.77
C TYR A 125 -10.01 -6.14 8.45
N ARG A 126 -11.34 -6.16 8.36
CA ARG A 126 -12.10 -7.36 8.02
C ARG A 126 -11.83 -7.75 6.58
N VAL A 127 -11.40 -9.00 6.41
CA VAL A 127 -11.33 -9.68 5.13
C VAL A 127 -12.70 -10.28 4.86
N VAL A 128 -13.27 -9.97 3.71
CA VAL A 128 -14.60 -10.45 3.31
C VAL A 128 -14.57 -11.09 1.94
N LEU A 129 -15.48 -12.03 1.72
CA LEU A 129 -15.75 -12.53 0.37
C LEU A 129 -16.54 -11.52 -0.45
N ARG A 130 -16.74 -11.81 -1.74
CA ARG A 130 -17.55 -11.00 -2.65
C ARG A 130 -18.99 -10.82 -2.15
N ASN A 131 -19.55 -11.84 -1.50
CA ASN A 131 -20.86 -11.80 -0.84
C ASN A 131 -20.84 -11.15 0.56
N LYS A 132 -19.74 -10.46 0.91
CA LYS A 132 -19.53 -9.74 2.17
C LYS A 132 -19.50 -10.61 3.44
N VAL A 133 -19.39 -11.93 3.29
CA VAL A 133 -19.20 -12.84 4.42
C VAL A 133 -17.79 -12.67 5.00
N TYR A 134 -17.72 -12.51 6.32
CA TYR A 134 -16.47 -12.36 7.07
C TYR A 134 -15.58 -13.60 6.99
N HIS A 135 -14.32 -13.39 6.61
CA HIS A 135 -13.33 -14.42 6.30
C HIS A 135 -11.99 -14.24 7.04
N GLY A 136 -11.98 -13.44 8.11
CA GLY A 136 -10.79 -13.19 8.93
C GLY A 136 -10.42 -11.72 8.91
N GLU A 137 -9.22 -11.42 9.39
CA GLU A 137 -8.71 -10.06 9.52
C GLU A 137 -7.27 -9.96 9.00
N ILE A 138 -6.94 -8.79 8.48
CA ILE A 138 -5.56 -8.38 8.22
C ILE A 138 -5.24 -7.14 9.05
N ARG A 139 -4.02 -7.07 9.57
CA ARG A 139 -3.53 -5.93 10.32
C ARG A 139 -2.57 -5.14 9.45
N VAL A 140 -2.91 -3.87 9.22
CA VAL A 140 -2.11 -2.97 8.37
C VAL A 140 -1.94 -1.61 9.04
N ALA A 141 -0.82 -0.95 8.75
CA ALA A 141 -0.62 0.46 9.02
C ALA A 141 -0.36 1.18 7.70
N VAL A 142 -0.77 2.45 7.63
CA VAL A 142 -0.60 3.27 6.43
C VAL A 142 -0.09 4.63 6.86
N SER A 143 0.95 5.13 6.21
CA SER A 143 1.44 6.49 6.44
C SER A 143 1.66 7.21 5.13
N PHE A 144 1.39 8.50 5.14
CA PHE A 144 1.66 9.40 4.04
C PHE A 144 2.67 10.45 4.49
N ARG A 145 3.66 10.72 3.64
CA ARG A 145 4.59 11.83 3.79
C ARG A 145 4.63 12.64 2.50
N LYS A 146 4.52 13.95 2.62
CA LYS A 146 4.72 14.89 1.52
C LYS A 146 6.20 14.89 1.13
N VAL A 147 6.48 14.89 -0.16
CA VAL A 147 7.80 15.15 -0.71
C VAL A 147 7.81 16.63 -1.09
N GLU A 148 8.73 17.39 -0.52
CA GLU A 148 8.95 18.77 -0.96
C GLU A 148 9.65 18.71 -2.31
N ASP A 149 9.12 19.44 -3.30
CA ASP A 149 9.84 19.60 -4.56
C ASP A 149 11.14 20.36 -4.25
N GLU A 150 12.29 19.80 -4.63
CA GLU A 150 13.55 20.53 -4.65
C GLU A 150 13.30 21.80 -5.48
N LYS A 151 13.32 22.96 -4.83
CA LYS A 151 13.30 24.23 -5.54
C LYS A 151 14.62 24.29 -6.31
N ASP A 152 14.53 24.15 -7.64
CA ASP A 152 15.57 24.59 -8.55
C ASP A 152 15.97 26.00 -8.12
N GLN A 153 17.17 26.14 -7.56
CA GLN A 153 17.79 27.46 -7.42
C GLN A 153 18.13 27.88 -8.85
N ASP A 154 17.27 28.72 -9.42
CA ASP A 154 17.60 29.55 -10.56
C ASP A 154 18.83 30.39 -10.20
N VAL A 155 20.04 29.90 -10.54
CA VAL A 155 21.23 30.75 -10.65
C VAL A 155 21.06 31.53 -11.95
N GLU A 156 20.30 32.61 -11.84
CA GLU A 156 20.29 33.70 -12.79
C GLU A 156 21.65 34.42 -12.71
N ASP A 157 22.64 33.97 -13.49
CA ASP A 157 23.78 34.81 -13.84
C ASP A 157 23.80 35.07 -15.34
N GLY A 158 23.22 36.22 -15.67
CA GLY A 158 23.17 36.73 -17.02
C GLY A 158 22.90 38.22 -17.03
N LYS A 159 23.95 39.05 -16.84
CA LYS A 159 24.24 40.19 -17.73
C LYS A 159 25.55 40.96 -17.37
N LYS A 160 26.55 40.74 -18.24
CA LYS A 160 27.08 41.71 -19.21
C LYS A 160 27.84 42.95 -18.69
N VAL A 161 29.16 43.01 -18.95
CA VAL A 161 29.81 44.19 -19.55
C VAL A 161 30.91 43.75 -20.53
N GLN A 162 30.73 44.07 -21.81
CA GLN A 162 31.80 44.24 -22.80
C GLN A 162 32.44 45.61 -22.58
N SER A 163 33.75 45.65 -22.36
CA SER A 163 34.74 46.71 -22.67
C SER A 163 35.94 46.46 -21.75
N LEU A 164 37.17 46.26 -22.21
CA LEU A 164 38.00 47.20 -22.95
C LEU A 164 39.10 46.43 -23.69
N ILE A 165 39.27 46.83 -24.95
CA ILE A 165 40.52 46.72 -25.71
C ILE A 165 41.41 47.90 -25.26
N ASN A 166 42.73 47.71 -25.28
CA ASN A 166 43.85 48.62 -24.97
C ASN A 166 44.43 48.47 -23.54
N GLU A 167 45.55 47.76 -23.41
CA GLU A 167 46.91 48.32 -23.57
C GLU A 167 47.87 47.22 -24.04
#